data_AF-A0A8S2JC48-F1
#
_entry.id   AF-A0A8S2JC48-F1
#
_cell.length_a   1.000
_cell.length_b   1.000
_cell.length_c   1.000
_cell.angle_alpha   90.00
_cell.angle_beta   90.00
_cell.angle_gamma   90.00
#
_symmetry.space_group_name_H-M   'P 1'
#
loop_
_entity.id
_entity.type
_entity.pdbx_description
1 polymer ?
#
loop_
_entity_poly.entity_id
_entity_poly.type
_entity_poly.pdbx_seq_one_letter_code
_entity_poly.pdbx_strand_id
1 'polypeptide(L)'
;MLDHGIISPSASPWASPVILAPKKDGTLRFCVDYRKLNSLQEAKFWQWCLVYINDVIIFSPTFEQHIIDLEKGFQALQSVNLTLKASKYQFCRREMRYLEYIITQNGIKPDPDLIKPITNSPQPRKIKDVQSFLGLTGYYRRFIKDYSKIFEPLQQQLRNSQKCNHHLNWSRGCTDAFEILKNVETSDFIRELCVLQKVHGTYESF
;
A
#
# COMPACT_ATOMS: atom_id res chain seq x y z
N MET A 1 -7.48 12.14 -24.03
CA MET A 1 -6.65 12.70 -22.94
C MET A 1 -6.44 14.20 -23.09
N LEU A 2 -6.06 14.69 -24.28
CA LEU A 2 -6.00 16.12 -24.60
C LEU A 2 -7.35 16.84 -24.39
N ASP A 3 -8.42 16.37 -25.02
CA ASP A 3 -9.75 17.00 -24.91
C ASP A 3 -10.34 16.99 -23.49
N HIS A 4 -9.83 16.11 -22.63
CA HIS A 4 -10.26 15.98 -21.24
C HIS A 4 -9.35 16.77 -20.28
N GLY A 5 -8.37 17.53 -20.80
CA GLY A 5 -7.44 18.32 -19.99
C GLY A 5 -6.54 17.49 -19.08
N ILE A 6 -6.31 16.21 -19.39
CA ILE A 6 -5.45 15.31 -18.60
C ILE A 6 -3.98 15.50 -18.97
N ILE A 7 -3.70 15.82 -20.23
CA ILE A 7 -2.35 16.09 -20.76
C ILE A 7 -2.38 17.36 -21.60
N SER A 8 -1.24 18.02 -21.72
CA SER A 8 -1.00 19.13 -22.64
C SER A 8 0.22 18.83 -23.51
N PRO A 9 0.35 19.47 -24.69
CA PRO A 9 1.60 19.46 -25.44
C PRO A 9 2.76 19.95 -24.55
N SER A 10 3.93 19.32 -24.69
CA SER A 10 5.14 19.66 -23.93
C SER A 10 6.33 19.73 -24.87
N ALA A 11 7.20 20.72 -24.65
CA ALA A 11 8.48 20.88 -25.35
C ALA A 11 9.66 20.36 -24.50
N SER A 12 9.38 19.50 -23.51
CA SER A 12 10.38 18.91 -22.64
C SER A 12 11.44 18.13 -23.44
N PRO A 13 12.75 18.29 -23.13
CA PRO A 13 13.80 17.39 -23.66
C PRO A 13 13.68 15.96 -23.13
N TRP A 14 12.86 15.73 -22.09
CA TRP A 14 12.61 14.42 -21.50
C TRP A 14 11.29 13.85 -22.01
N ALA A 15 11.34 12.59 -22.45
CA ALA A 15 10.17 11.80 -22.84
C ALA A 15 10.33 10.34 -22.39
N SER A 16 9.25 9.76 -21.88
CA SER A 16 9.13 8.32 -21.63
C SER A 16 8.37 7.69 -22.79
N PRO A 17 8.80 6.53 -23.31
CA PRO A 17 8.11 5.88 -24.41
C PRO A 17 6.71 5.43 -23.99
N VAL A 18 5.79 5.42 -24.94
CA VAL A 18 4.41 4.97 -24.75
C VAL A 18 4.28 3.55 -25.28
N ILE A 19 3.65 2.69 -24.48
CA ILE A 19 3.32 1.31 -24.81
C ILE A 19 1.81 1.17 -24.84
N LEU A 20 1.28 0.54 -25.89
CA LEU A 20 -0.12 0.17 -26.00
C LEU A 20 -0.29 -1.29 -25.58
N ALA A 21 -0.93 -1.52 -24.45
CA ALA A 21 -1.16 -2.86 -23.90
C ALA A 21 -2.61 -3.31 -24.15
N PRO A 22 -2.85 -4.49 -24.75
CA PRO A 22 -4.21 -4.98 -24.99
C PRO A 22 -4.94 -5.34 -23.69
N LYS A 23 -6.21 -4.97 -23.58
CA LYS A 23 -7.14 -5.44 -22.55
C LYS A 23 -7.83 -6.73 -22.99
N LYS A 24 -8.44 -7.43 -22.02
CA LYS A 24 -9.28 -8.61 -22.26
C LYS A 24 -10.52 -8.33 -23.13
N ASP A 25 -10.99 -7.08 -23.14
CA ASP A 25 -12.13 -6.63 -23.95
C ASP A 25 -11.76 -6.20 -25.38
N GLY A 26 -10.48 -6.36 -25.78
CA GLY A 26 -9.97 -5.96 -27.09
C GLY A 26 -9.56 -4.48 -27.21
N THR A 27 -9.87 -3.65 -26.21
CA THR A 27 -9.45 -2.24 -26.19
C THR A 27 -7.98 -2.10 -25.75
N LEU A 28 -7.32 -1.00 -26.12
CA LEU A 28 -5.93 -0.74 -25.73
C LEU A 28 -5.85 0.08 -24.44
N ARG A 29 -4.87 -0.22 -23.58
CA ARG A 29 -4.41 0.65 -22.49
C ARG A 29 -3.21 1.45 -22.97
N PHE A 30 -3.32 2.75 -22.80
CA PHE A 30 -2.21 3.67 -22.98
C PHE A 30 -1.35 3.67 -21.71
N CYS A 31 -0.16 3.08 -21.79
CA CYS A 31 0.77 2.97 -20.66
C CYS A 31 2.06 3.73 -20.99
N VAL A 32 2.53 4.58 -20.08
CA VAL A 32 3.82 5.26 -20.23
C VAL A 32 4.90 4.44 -19.52
N ASP A 33 6.02 4.17 -20.19
CA ASP A 33 7.13 3.40 -19.64
C ASP A 33 8.05 4.30 -18.79
N TYR A 34 7.79 4.30 -17.49
CA TYR A 34 8.58 5.04 -16.51
C TYR A 34 9.79 4.27 -15.97
N ARG A 35 10.19 3.12 -16.52
CA ARG A 35 11.29 2.32 -15.95
C ARG A 35 12.61 3.10 -15.81
N LYS A 36 12.97 3.89 -16.82
CA LYS A 36 14.17 4.74 -16.78
C LYS A 36 14.04 5.85 -15.72
N LEU A 37 12.87 6.46 -15.60
CA LEU A 37 12.59 7.46 -14.55
C LEU A 37 12.68 6.82 -13.16
N ASN A 38 12.12 5.62 -12.99
CA ASN A 38 12.16 4.88 -11.73
C ASN A 38 13.60 4.47 -11.37
N SER A 39 14.45 4.16 -12.35
CA SER A 39 15.87 3.84 -12.09
C SER A 39 16.71 5.03 -11.62
N LEU A 40 16.23 6.27 -11.81
CA LEU A 40 16.89 7.48 -11.29
C LEU A 40 16.54 7.75 -9.82
N GLN A 41 15.73 6.91 -9.17
CA GLN A 41 15.54 6.94 -7.72
C GLN A 41 16.85 6.52 -7.04
N GLU A 42 17.74 7.48 -6.83
CA GLU A 42 18.93 7.31 -6.00
C GLU A 42 18.55 6.88 -4.58
N ALA A 43 19.41 6.08 -3.95
CA ALA A 43 19.27 5.65 -2.56
C ALA A 43 19.11 6.79 -1.53
N LYS A 44 19.39 8.04 -1.94
CA LYS A 44 19.25 9.25 -1.10
C LYS A 44 17.83 9.80 -1.03
N PHE A 45 16.95 9.51 -1.99
CA PHE A 45 15.56 9.99 -1.95
C PHE A 45 14.80 9.41 -0.75
N TRP A 46 15.14 8.19 -0.33
CA TRP A 46 14.47 7.46 0.75
C TRP A 46 14.56 8.11 2.14
N GLN A 47 15.45 9.08 2.32
CA GLN A 47 15.59 9.79 3.59
C GLN A 47 14.45 10.77 3.87
N TRP A 48 13.80 11.29 2.82
CA TRP A 48 12.81 12.36 2.93
C TRP A 48 11.69 12.29 1.88
N CYS A 49 11.73 11.31 0.97
CA CYS A 49 10.76 11.15 -0.11
C CYS A 49 10.52 9.66 -0.44
N LEU A 50 9.26 9.28 -0.62
CA LEU A 50 8.85 8.01 -1.20
C LEU A 50 8.00 8.27 -2.43
N VAL A 51 8.26 7.50 -3.48
CA VAL A 51 7.57 7.60 -4.76
C VAL A 51 7.08 6.20 -5.13
N TYR A 52 5.78 6.07 -5.37
CA TYR A 52 5.15 4.85 -5.83
C TYR A 52 4.27 5.16 -7.04
N ILE A 53 4.74 4.77 -8.23
CA ILE A 53 4.06 5.01 -9.51
C ILE A 53 3.74 6.49 -9.71
N ASN A 54 2.53 6.93 -9.34
CA ASN A 54 2.04 8.30 -9.51
C ASN A 54 1.93 9.05 -8.17
N ASP A 55 2.12 8.37 -7.05
CA ASP A 55 2.00 8.93 -5.72
C ASP A 55 3.38 9.29 -5.17
N VAL A 56 3.52 10.53 -4.72
CA VAL A 56 4.75 11.05 -4.11
C VAL A 56 4.39 11.52 -2.71
N ILE A 57 5.16 11.08 -1.73
CA ILE A 57 5.09 11.60 -0.36
C ILE A 57 6.45 12.11 0.06
N ILE A 58 6.47 13.32 0.60
CA ILE A 58 7.64 13.95 1.21
C ILE A 58 7.39 13.99 2.71
N PHE A 59 8.38 13.60 3.50
CA PHE A 59 8.29 13.56 4.96
C PHE A 59 9.61 14.01 5.57
N SER A 60 9.51 14.71 6.69
CA SER A 60 10.67 15.29 7.37
C SER A 60 10.42 15.33 8.88
N PRO A 61 11.47 15.30 9.72
CA PRO A 61 11.32 15.26 11.17
C PRO A 61 10.82 16.58 11.78
N THR A 62 11.07 17.71 11.12
CA THR A 62 10.61 19.04 11.54
C THR A 62 9.97 19.79 10.39
N PHE A 63 9.18 20.81 10.71
CA PHE A 63 8.51 21.64 9.70
C PHE A 63 9.50 22.44 8.87
N GLU A 64 10.56 22.97 9.49
CA GLU A 64 11.61 23.74 8.82
C GLU A 64 12.35 22.87 7.80
N GLN A 65 12.70 21.64 8.20
CA GLN A 65 13.31 20.67 7.29
C GLN A 65 12.33 20.26 6.17
N HIS A 66 11.04 20.19 6.50
CA HIS A 66 9.99 19.87 5.52
C HIS A 66 9.88 20.89 4.39
N ILE A 67 10.02 22.18 4.69
CA ILE A 67 10.03 23.23 3.65
C ILE A 67 11.23 23.04 2.70
N ILE A 68 12.42 22.75 3.26
CA ILE A 68 13.63 22.49 2.47
C ILE A 68 13.45 21.25 1.57
N ASP A 69 12.87 20.18 2.11
CA ASP A 69 12.68 18.93 1.37
C ASP A 69 11.56 19.04 0.32
N LEU A 70 10.51 19.84 0.59
CA LEU A 70 9.50 20.19 -0.41
C LEU A 70 10.11 20.96 -1.58
N GLU A 71 10.98 21.94 -1.30
CA GLU A 71 11.66 22.71 -2.35
C GLU A 71 12.53 21.81 -3.23
N LYS A 72 13.32 20.90 -2.62
CA LYS A 72 14.08 19.88 -3.36
C LYS A 72 13.17 19.00 -4.23
N GLY A 73 12.04 18.56 -3.68
CA GLY A 73 11.05 17.76 -4.41
C GLY A 73 10.49 18.50 -5.63
N PHE A 74 10.14 19.77 -5.49
CA PHE A 74 9.66 20.58 -6.60
C PHE A 74 10.73 20.86 -7.65
N GLN A 75 11.97 21.15 -7.23
CA GLN A 75 13.10 21.32 -8.15
C GLN A 75 13.37 20.04 -8.95
N ALA A 76 13.33 18.88 -8.30
CA ALA A 76 13.47 17.58 -8.96
C ALA A 76 12.38 17.37 -10.01
N LEU A 77 11.11 17.62 -9.66
CA LEU A 77 9.99 17.50 -10.61
C LEU A 77 10.10 18.49 -11.78
N GLN A 78 10.52 19.72 -11.51
CA GLN A 78 10.73 20.74 -12.53
C GLN A 78 11.85 20.35 -13.51
N SER A 79 12.95 19.77 -13.01
CA SER A 79 14.09 19.35 -13.85
C SER A 79 13.73 18.29 -14.90
N VAL A 80 12.66 17.53 -14.65
CA VAL A 80 12.11 16.52 -15.56
C VAL A 80 10.81 16.97 -16.27
N ASN A 81 10.45 18.26 -16.16
CA ASN A 81 9.26 18.87 -16.74
C ASN A 81 7.93 18.19 -16.35
N LEU A 82 7.83 17.69 -15.13
CA LEU A 82 6.57 17.22 -14.56
C LEU A 82 5.79 18.41 -13.95
N THR A 83 4.49 18.48 -14.23
CA THR A 83 3.60 19.51 -13.69
C THR A 83 2.66 18.91 -12.65
N LEU A 84 2.46 19.61 -11.54
CA LEU A 84 1.56 19.20 -10.46
C LEU A 84 0.23 19.96 -10.55
N LYS A 85 -0.89 19.24 -10.41
CA LYS A 85 -2.20 19.86 -10.19
C LYS A 85 -2.42 20.07 -8.70
N ALA A 86 -2.18 21.28 -8.20
CA ALA A 86 -2.21 21.60 -6.77
C ALA A 86 -3.45 21.07 -6.01
N SER A 87 -4.63 21.08 -6.62
CA SER A 87 -5.87 20.58 -6.00
C SER A 87 -5.90 19.07 -5.72
N LYS A 88 -4.95 18.30 -6.26
CA LYS A 88 -4.79 16.86 -6.00
C LYS A 88 -3.79 16.55 -4.88
N TYR A 89 -3.06 17.55 -4.38
CA TYR A 89 -2.00 17.35 -3.39
C TYR A 89 -2.40 17.88 -2.02
N GLN A 90 -1.90 17.20 -0.99
CA GLN A 90 -2.02 17.62 0.40
C GLN A 90 -0.64 18.03 0.88
N PHE A 91 -0.53 19.23 1.47
CA PHE A 91 0.74 19.78 1.95
C PHE A 91 0.73 19.96 3.46
N CYS A 92 1.91 19.82 4.08
CA CYS A 92 2.17 20.16 5.47
C CYS A 92 1.18 19.53 6.47
N ARG A 93 0.87 18.25 6.30
CA ARG A 93 -0.02 17.50 7.20
C ARG A 93 0.79 16.72 8.22
N ARG A 94 0.26 16.63 9.45
CA ARG A 94 0.79 15.74 10.50
C ARG A 94 0.36 14.28 10.33
N GLU A 95 -0.72 14.07 9.58
CA GLU A 95 -1.27 12.78 9.23
C GLU A 95 -1.79 12.83 7.78
N MET A 96 -1.49 11.81 6.99
CA MET A 96 -1.98 11.71 5.61
C MET A 96 -2.21 10.25 5.18
N ARG A 97 -3.12 10.07 4.22
CA ARG A 97 -3.25 8.80 3.52
C ARG A 97 -2.22 8.71 2.41
N TYR A 98 -1.61 7.54 2.32
CA TYR A 98 -0.70 7.19 1.24
C TYR A 98 -0.88 5.71 0.95
N LEU A 99 -1.29 5.40 -0.28
CA LEU A 99 -1.70 4.06 -0.70
C LEU A 99 -2.79 3.52 0.24
N GLU A 100 -2.56 2.37 0.87
CA GLU A 100 -3.52 1.70 1.74
C GLU A 100 -3.28 1.98 3.23
N TYR A 101 -2.51 3.04 3.52
CA TYR A 101 -2.01 3.34 4.84
C TYR A 101 -2.26 4.78 5.25
N ILE A 102 -2.30 4.98 6.56
CA ILE A 102 -2.23 6.28 7.20
C ILE A 102 -0.85 6.44 7.80
N ILE A 103 -0.18 7.52 7.40
CA ILE A 103 1.14 7.91 7.88
C ILE A 103 0.96 9.00 8.92
N THR A 104 1.56 8.81 10.09
CA THR A 104 1.51 9.74 11.22
C THR A 104 2.92 9.97 11.77
N GLN A 105 3.07 10.95 12.66
CA GLN A 105 4.30 11.14 13.44
C GLN A 105 4.72 9.92 14.27
N ASN A 106 3.79 9.05 14.64
CA ASN A 106 4.05 7.86 15.46
C ASN A 106 4.42 6.63 14.62
N GLY A 107 4.30 6.73 13.29
CA GLY A 107 4.52 5.65 12.33
C GLY A 107 3.32 5.42 11.43
N ILE A 108 3.28 4.25 10.84
CA ILE A 108 2.30 3.84 9.84
C ILE A 108 1.26 2.92 10.48
N LYS A 109 0.00 3.10 10.08
CA LYS A 109 -1.11 2.18 10.38
C LYS A 109 -1.93 1.90 9.11
N PRO A 110 -2.64 0.76 9.02
CA PRO A 110 -3.57 0.51 7.93
C PRO A 110 -4.67 1.57 7.88
N ASP A 111 -5.18 1.85 6.68
CA ASP A 111 -6.35 2.69 6.52
C ASP A 111 -7.61 2.03 7.13
N PRO A 112 -8.27 2.64 8.14
CA PRO A 112 -9.49 2.12 8.75
C PRO A 112 -10.57 1.77 7.73
N ASP A 113 -10.70 2.55 6.66
CA ASP A 113 -11.71 2.31 5.64
C ASP A 113 -11.45 1.03 4.83
N LEU A 114 -10.18 0.66 4.66
CA LEU A 114 -9.77 -0.53 3.93
C LEU A 114 -9.76 -1.80 4.79
N ILE A 115 -9.59 -1.66 6.11
CA ILE A 115 -9.66 -2.79 7.05
C ILE A 115 -11.06 -3.03 7.61
N LYS A 116 -12.03 -2.15 7.36
CA LYS A 116 -13.46 -2.35 7.69
C LYS A 116 -14.01 -3.73 7.31
N PRO A 117 -13.67 -4.33 6.15
CA PRO A 117 -14.11 -5.68 5.82
C PRO A 117 -13.59 -6.73 6.81
N ILE A 118 -12.40 -6.55 7.36
CA ILE A 118 -11.82 -7.44 8.39
C ILE A 118 -12.54 -7.22 9.71
N THR A 119 -12.66 -5.98 10.18
CA THR A 119 -13.28 -5.65 11.48
C THR A 119 -14.75 -6.04 11.53
N ASN A 120 -15.48 -5.93 10.42
CA ASN A 120 -16.90 -6.28 10.30
C ASN A 120 -17.14 -7.70 9.75
N SER A 121 -16.09 -8.52 9.60
CA SER A 121 -16.26 -9.88 9.09
C SER A 121 -17.18 -10.70 10.01
N PRO A 122 -18.20 -11.39 9.45
CA PRO A 122 -18.99 -12.35 10.21
C PRO A 122 -18.16 -13.60 10.49
N GLN A 123 -18.50 -14.32 11.56
CA GLN A 123 -17.84 -15.58 11.89
C GLN A 123 -17.91 -16.57 10.71
N PRO A 124 -16.78 -17.12 10.24
CA PRO A 124 -16.72 -18.11 9.18
C PRO A 124 -17.62 -19.32 9.45
N ARG A 125 -18.41 -19.73 8.45
CA ARG A 125 -19.28 -20.92 8.53
C ARG A 125 -18.80 -22.04 7.62
N LYS A 126 -18.01 -21.70 6.60
CA LYS A 126 -17.43 -22.62 5.63
C LYS A 126 -15.92 -22.43 5.54
N ILE A 127 -15.22 -23.45 5.07
CA ILE A 127 -13.76 -23.42 4.86
C ILE A 127 -13.34 -22.27 3.93
N LYS A 128 -14.15 -21.96 2.90
CA LYS A 128 -13.90 -20.82 2.01
C LYS A 128 -13.92 -19.47 2.73
N ASP A 129 -14.79 -19.32 3.74
CA ASP A 129 -14.87 -18.10 4.54
C ASP A 129 -13.59 -17.94 5.38
N VAL A 130 -13.07 -19.05 5.93
CA VAL A 130 -11.78 -19.08 6.65
C VAL A 130 -10.62 -18.71 5.71
N GLN A 131 -10.58 -19.26 4.49
CA GLN A 131 -9.56 -18.93 3.49
C GLN A 131 -9.60 -17.44 3.12
N SER A 132 -10.80 -16.90 2.86
CA SER A 132 -10.98 -15.48 2.53
C SER A 132 -10.54 -14.58 3.67
N PHE A 133 -10.95 -14.88 4.90
CA PHE A 133 -10.57 -14.11 6.08
C PHE A 133 -9.05 -14.13 6.29
N LEU A 134 -8.42 -15.31 6.21
CA LEU A 134 -6.97 -15.44 6.36
C LEU A 134 -6.17 -14.75 5.25
N GLY A 135 -6.71 -14.69 4.03
CA GLY A 135 -6.11 -13.92 2.93
C GLY A 135 -6.08 -12.42 3.26
N LEU A 136 -7.20 -11.89 3.75
CA LEU A 136 -7.32 -10.48 4.13
C LEU A 136 -6.43 -10.12 5.34
N THR A 137 -6.49 -10.90 6.42
CA THR A 137 -5.67 -10.64 7.61
C THR A 137 -4.18 -10.88 7.33
N GLY A 138 -3.86 -11.82 6.43
CA GLY A 138 -2.49 -12.12 6.03
C GLY A 138 -1.78 -10.95 5.35
N TYR A 139 -2.53 -10.12 4.61
CA TYR A 139 -1.99 -8.89 4.03
C TYR A 139 -1.50 -7.91 5.11
N TYR A 140 -2.25 -7.78 6.20
CA TYR A 140 -1.93 -6.88 7.32
C TYR A 140 -1.12 -7.54 8.45
N ARG A 141 -0.60 -8.76 8.26
CA ARG A 141 0.12 -9.54 9.29
C ARG A 141 1.24 -8.78 10.02
N ARG A 142 1.85 -7.78 9.37
CA ARG A 142 2.94 -6.97 9.94
C ARG A 142 2.48 -6.04 11.07
N PHE A 143 1.19 -5.69 11.10
CA PHE A 143 0.58 -4.86 12.13
C PHE A 143 -0.03 -5.70 13.26
N ILE A 144 0.13 -7.03 13.20
CA ILE A 144 -0.47 -7.97 14.15
C ILE A 144 0.67 -8.70 14.85
N LYS A 145 0.91 -8.31 16.11
CA LYS A 145 1.90 -8.98 16.95
C LYS A 145 1.54 -10.45 17.12
N ASP A 146 2.55 -11.32 17.05
CA ASP A 146 2.37 -12.78 17.18
C ASP A 146 1.36 -13.37 16.17
N TYR A 147 1.17 -12.76 14.99
CA TYR A 147 0.25 -13.23 13.94
C TYR A 147 0.34 -14.74 13.71
N SER A 148 1.57 -15.28 13.63
CA SER A 148 1.82 -16.70 13.39
C SER A 148 1.25 -17.63 14.47
N LYS A 149 1.15 -17.17 15.72
CA LYS A 149 0.55 -17.94 16.81
C LYS A 149 -0.97 -17.80 16.81
N ILE A 150 -1.46 -16.58 16.58
CA ILE A 150 -2.89 -16.27 16.59
C ILE A 150 -3.60 -17.00 15.43
N PHE A 151 -3.02 -17.05 14.23
CA PHE A 151 -3.67 -17.65 13.07
C PHE A 151 -3.63 -19.19 13.05
N GLU A 152 -2.85 -19.84 13.92
CA GLU A 152 -2.62 -21.29 13.90
C GLU A 152 -3.90 -22.12 13.99
N PRO A 153 -4.85 -21.84 14.92
CA PRO A 153 -6.09 -22.61 15.04
C PRO A 153 -6.94 -22.57 13.75
N LEU A 154 -6.94 -21.42 13.06
CA LEU A 154 -7.65 -21.24 11.79
C LEU A 154 -6.93 -21.95 10.64
N GLN A 155 -5.59 -21.95 10.64
CA GLN A 155 -4.81 -22.69 9.65
C GLN A 155 -5.01 -24.20 9.77
N GLN A 156 -5.14 -24.72 10.99
CA GLN A 156 -5.43 -26.14 11.24
C GLN A 156 -6.78 -26.55 10.61
N GLN A 157 -7.80 -25.69 10.63
CA GLN A 157 -9.08 -25.94 9.94
C GLN A 157 -8.89 -26.17 8.43
N LEU A 158 -8.02 -25.35 7.80
CA LEU A 158 -7.72 -25.50 6.37
C LEU A 158 -6.97 -26.81 6.08
N ARG A 159 -6.01 -27.19 6.92
CA ARG A 159 -5.24 -28.43 6.75
C ARG A 159 -6.10 -29.67 6.95
N ASN A 160 -7.00 -29.66 7.93
CA ASN A 160 -7.88 -30.78 8.22
C ASN A 160 -8.93 -30.98 7.12
N SER A 161 -9.45 -29.88 6.55
CA SER A 161 -10.37 -29.93 5.40
C SER A 161 -9.76 -30.54 4.14
N GLN A 162 -8.44 -30.49 3.96
CA GLN A 162 -7.77 -31.11 2.80
C GLN A 162 -7.61 -32.63 2.94
N LYS A 163 -7.64 -33.14 4.18
CA LYS A 163 -7.42 -34.57 4.47
C LYS A 163 -8.72 -35.36 4.57
N CYS A 164 -9.76 -34.75 5.12
CA CYS A 164 -11.05 -35.40 5.37
C CYS A 164 -12.14 -34.52 4.77
N ASN A 165 -12.95 -35.09 3.88
CA ASN A 165 -13.84 -34.34 3.00
C ASN A 165 -15.07 -33.70 3.72
N HIS A 166 -15.02 -33.30 5.00
CA HIS A 166 -16.20 -32.78 5.72
C HIS A 166 -15.89 -31.74 6.82
N HIS A 167 -16.81 -30.76 6.89
CA HIS A 167 -17.16 -29.75 7.91
C HIS A 167 -16.08 -28.92 8.63
N LEU A 168 -16.34 -27.62 8.68
CA LEU A 168 -15.62 -26.67 9.53
C LEU A 168 -15.86 -27.02 11.01
N ASN A 169 -14.82 -27.45 11.71
CA ASN A 169 -14.89 -27.75 13.15
C ASN A 169 -14.41 -26.54 13.95
N TRP A 170 -15.32 -25.58 14.13
CA TRP A 170 -15.00 -24.31 14.79
C TRP A 170 -14.84 -24.48 16.31
N SER A 171 -13.60 -24.44 16.78
CA SER A 171 -13.26 -24.55 18.21
C SER A 171 -13.26 -23.20 18.91
N ARG A 172 -13.23 -23.20 20.25
CA ARG A 172 -13.04 -21.97 21.06
C ARG A 172 -11.78 -21.21 20.65
N GLY A 173 -10.68 -21.92 20.40
CA GLY A 173 -9.44 -21.32 19.91
C GLY A 173 -9.59 -20.65 18.54
N CYS A 174 -10.50 -21.12 17.68
CA CYS A 174 -10.83 -20.45 16.43
C CYS A 174 -11.58 -19.13 16.68
N THR A 175 -12.53 -19.11 17.63
CA THR A 175 -13.21 -17.87 18.04
C THR A 175 -12.23 -16.85 18.62
N ASP A 176 -11.38 -17.27 19.55
CA ASP A 176 -10.41 -16.38 20.18
C ASP A 176 -9.44 -15.80 19.14
N ALA A 177 -8.91 -16.65 18.24
CA ALA A 177 -8.08 -16.21 17.11
C ALA A 177 -8.81 -15.23 16.18
N PHE A 178 -10.06 -15.53 15.84
CA PHE A 178 -10.88 -14.70 14.95
C PHE A 178 -11.15 -13.32 15.54
N GLU A 179 -11.54 -13.23 16.81
CA GLU A 179 -11.81 -11.95 17.47
C GLU A 179 -10.53 -11.12 17.68
N ILE A 180 -9.40 -11.76 17.99
CA ILE A 180 -8.10 -11.05 18.04
C ILE A 180 -7.75 -10.49 16.66
N LEU A 181 -7.92 -11.30 15.60
CA LEU A 181 -7.66 -10.88 14.21
C LEU A 181 -8.67 -9.88 13.67
N LYS A 182 -9.82 -9.65 14.32
CA LYS A 182 -10.73 -8.55 13.96
C LYS A 182 -10.30 -7.23 14.56
N ASN A 183 -9.56 -7.26 15.67
CA ASN A 183 -9.08 -6.06 16.37
C ASN A 183 -7.74 -5.54 15.82
N VAL A 184 -7.41 -5.79 14.54
CA VAL A 184 -6.16 -5.34 13.86
C VAL A 184 -5.91 -3.84 14.02
N GLU A 185 -6.95 -3.05 14.24
CA GLU A 185 -6.84 -1.60 14.50
C GLU A 185 -5.94 -1.22 15.68
N THR A 186 -5.67 -2.15 16.61
CA THR A 186 -5.24 -1.76 17.97
C THR A 186 -3.78 -1.95 18.32
N SER A 187 -2.95 -2.63 17.53
CA SER A 187 -1.75 -3.23 18.13
C SER A 187 -0.41 -3.00 17.45
N ASP A 188 -0.15 -1.80 16.90
CA ASP A 188 1.18 -1.13 16.90
C ASP A 188 1.44 -0.33 15.61
N PHE A 189 2.04 0.85 15.79
CA PHE A 189 2.59 1.60 14.66
C PHE A 189 3.86 0.93 14.17
N ILE A 190 3.95 0.73 12.86
CA ILE A 190 5.24 0.44 12.25
C ILE A 190 5.99 1.77 12.11
N ARG A 191 7.10 1.91 12.84
CA ARG A 191 7.88 3.16 12.90
C ARG A 191 8.70 3.43 11.63
N GLU A 192 8.88 2.44 10.77
CA GLU A 192 9.73 2.54 9.58
C GLU A 192 8.90 2.75 8.30
N LEU A 193 9.04 3.93 7.69
CA LEU A 193 8.40 4.28 6.40
C LEU A 193 8.85 3.39 5.24
N CYS A 194 10.08 2.86 5.27
CA CYS A 194 10.61 1.94 4.26
C CYS A 194 9.79 0.64 4.12
N VAL A 195 8.94 0.31 5.09
CA VAL A 195 8.07 -0.87 5.05
C VAL A 195 7.05 -0.80 3.91
N LEU A 196 6.60 0.41 3.52
CA LEU A 196 5.63 0.62 2.44
C LEU A 196 6.11 0.06 1.10
N GLN A 197 7.41 0.12 0.83
CA GLN A 197 7.99 -0.41 -0.41
C GLN A 197 8.02 -1.94 -0.45
N LYS A 198 8.38 -2.55 0.67
CA LYS A 198 8.39 -4.02 0.81
C LYS A 198 7.00 -4.63 0.66
N VAL A 199 5.93 -3.88 0.94
CA VAL A 199 4.56 -4.39 0.77
C VAL A 199 4.14 -4.37 -0.70
N HIS A 200 4.48 -3.31 -1.43
CA HIS A 200 4.05 -3.15 -2.82
C HIS A 200 5.04 -3.71 -3.86
N GLY A 201 5.95 -4.60 -3.44
CA GLY A 201 6.86 -5.32 -4.35
C GLY A 201 7.90 -4.44 -5.04
N THR A 202 8.08 -3.19 -4.59
CA THR A 202 9.17 -2.35 -5.05
C THR A 202 10.41 -2.72 -4.25
N TYR A 203 11.22 -3.59 -4.85
CA TYR A 203 12.53 -4.05 -4.40
C TYR A 203 12.50 -5.05 -3.22
N GLU A 204 12.58 -6.34 -3.55
CA GLU A 204 13.31 -7.27 -2.69
C GLU A 204 14.78 -6.83 -2.72
N SER A 205 15.28 -6.43 -1.56
CA SER A 205 16.67 -6.04 -1.35
C SER A 205 17.60 -7.25 -1.40
N PHE A 206 18.71 -7.06 -2.10
CA PHE A 206 19.94 -7.85 -2.27
C PHE A 206 20.00 -8.79 -3.47
#